data_AF-A0A9W6PSK2-F1
#
_entry.id   AF-A0A9W6PSK2-F1
#
_cell.length_a   1.000
_cell.length_b   1.000
_cell.length_c   1.000
_cell.angle_alpha   90.00
_cell.angle_beta   90.00
_cell.angle_gamma   90.00
#
_symmetry.space_group_name_H-M   'P 1'
#
loop_
_entity.id
_entity.type
_entity.pdbx_description
1 polymer ?
#
loop_
_entity_poly.entity_id
_entity_poly.type
_entity_poly.pdbx_seq_one_letter_code
_entity_poly.pdbx_strand_id
1 'polypeptide(L)'
;MPPSTDPFDEPPWAMQLVARAEKTAPPAHGAVCAAAATAVATLLTDPRAADPEGEWHPSVRRWESGRIRKVMRRARGARWADAQRPPGVTVDVCGAQVRALVPGPVDEVPPEIAKLQVSGLDLPDEDEPKPPPEPPYAAIALNPHVAMSTGKAAAQSGHAAHLLLRQAPPPQVHAWIEGGLRVHLVRAGDRRGVGSGGDVPWERCVDRATVAVRDAGFTEVAPGTMTAIGWIVT
;
A
#
# COMPACT_ATOMS: atom_id res chain seq x y z
N MET A 1 14.49 -6.98 18.41
CA MET A 1 15.22 -8.17 17.91
C MET A 1 15.69 -7.89 16.49
N PRO A 2 16.86 -8.39 16.05
CA PRO A 2 17.17 -8.37 14.62
C PRO A 2 16.10 -9.23 13.91
N PRO A 3 15.58 -8.84 12.73
CA PRO A 3 14.49 -9.59 12.13
C PRO A 3 15.01 -10.93 11.62
N SER A 4 14.30 -11.97 12.03
CA SER A 4 14.10 -13.25 11.34
C SER A 4 14.59 -13.21 9.90
N THR A 5 15.75 -13.82 9.65
CA THR A 5 16.21 -14.15 8.30
C THR A 5 15.20 -15.11 7.71
N ASP A 6 14.67 -14.81 6.52
CA ASP A 6 13.94 -15.82 5.73
C ASP A 6 14.81 -17.09 5.73
N PRO A 7 14.27 -18.27 6.11
CA PRO A 7 15.03 -19.51 6.07
C PRO A 7 15.64 -19.66 4.67
N PHE A 8 16.95 -19.97 4.58
CA PHE A 8 17.64 -20.05 3.29
C PHE A 8 16.98 -21.03 2.30
N ASP A 9 16.25 -22.03 2.83
CA ASP A 9 15.62 -23.11 2.06
C ASP A 9 14.13 -22.85 1.74
N GLU A 10 13.56 -21.71 2.12
CA GLU A 10 12.16 -21.37 1.81
C GLU A 10 12.05 -20.18 0.85
N PRO A 11 11.20 -20.27 -0.19
CA PRO A 11 10.97 -19.14 -1.07
C PRO A 11 10.42 -17.94 -0.29
N PRO A 12 10.83 -16.71 -0.62
CA PRO A 12 10.32 -15.54 0.05
C PRO A 12 8.81 -15.41 -0.17
N TRP A 13 8.10 -14.84 0.80
CA TRP A 13 6.67 -14.60 0.70
C TRP A 13 6.37 -13.17 0.26
N ALA A 14 5.29 -12.99 -0.49
CA ALA A 14 4.82 -11.67 -0.92
C ALA A 14 3.30 -11.57 -0.96
N MET A 15 2.79 -10.40 -0.61
CA MET A 15 1.42 -9.99 -0.94
C MET A 15 1.40 -9.44 -2.37
N GLN A 16 0.59 -10.03 -3.24
CA GLN A 16 0.36 -9.49 -4.57
C GLN A 16 -0.74 -8.41 -4.50
N LEU A 17 -0.48 -7.28 -5.13
CA LEU A 17 -1.42 -6.18 -5.31
C LEU A 17 -1.69 -6.00 -6.81
N VAL A 18 -2.93 -5.77 -7.20
CA VAL A 18 -3.31 -5.53 -8.59
C VAL A 18 -4.14 -4.26 -8.69
N ALA A 19 -3.65 -3.25 -9.42
CA ALA A 19 -4.48 -2.10 -9.81
C ALA A 19 -5.20 -2.39 -11.12
N ARG A 20 -6.47 -1.97 -11.19
CA ARG A 20 -7.17 -1.81 -12.46
C ARG A 20 -6.70 -0.54 -13.15
N ALA A 21 -6.11 -0.67 -14.33
CA ALA A 21 -5.63 0.45 -15.13
C ALA A 21 -6.10 0.29 -16.58
N GLU A 22 -7.26 0.87 -16.90
CA GLU A 22 -7.80 0.91 -18.26
C GLU A 22 -7.08 1.96 -19.11
N LYS A 23 -7.10 1.80 -20.44
CA LYS A 23 -6.43 2.74 -21.36
C LYS A 23 -7.13 4.09 -21.48
N THR A 24 -8.47 4.08 -21.48
CA THR A 24 -9.30 5.24 -21.84
C THR A 24 -9.62 6.14 -20.65
N ALA A 25 -9.58 5.58 -19.44
CA ALA A 25 -9.83 6.28 -18.19
C ALA A 25 -8.94 5.67 -17.09
N PRO A 26 -7.61 5.85 -17.16
CA PRO A 26 -6.72 5.38 -16.11
C PRO A 26 -7.03 6.14 -14.80
N PRO A 27 -6.94 5.47 -13.63
CA PRO A 27 -7.06 6.17 -12.35
C PRO A 27 -5.83 7.08 -12.11
N ALA A 28 -6.00 8.06 -11.22
CA ALA A 28 -4.90 8.92 -10.79
C ALA A 28 -3.89 8.15 -9.91
N HIS A 29 -2.62 8.54 -9.97
CA HIS A 29 -1.53 8.01 -9.14
C HIS A 29 -1.90 8.00 -7.65
N GLY A 30 -2.36 9.15 -7.14
CA GLY A 30 -2.69 9.31 -5.73
C GLY A 30 -3.83 8.39 -5.28
N ALA A 31 -4.87 8.25 -6.11
CA ALA A 31 -5.99 7.36 -5.85
C ALA A 31 -5.56 5.89 -5.83
N VAL A 32 -4.66 5.45 -6.71
CA VAL A 32 -4.12 4.07 -6.68
C VAL A 32 -3.28 3.81 -5.43
N CYS A 33 -2.50 4.79 -4.98
CA CYS A 33 -1.71 4.67 -3.76
C CYS A 33 -2.60 4.56 -2.50
N ALA A 34 -3.63 5.41 -2.41
CA ALA A 34 -4.63 5.33 -1.35
C ALA A 34 -5.40 4.01 -1.40
N ALA A 35 -5.84 3.57 -2.58
CA ALA A 35 -6.52 2.28 -2.77
C ALA A 35 -5.64 1.09 -2.37
N ALA A 36 -4.33 1.11 -2.68
CA ALA A 36 -3.40 0.06 -2.28
C ALA A 36 -3.22 0.00 -0.76
N ALA A 37 -3.07 1.16 -0.12
CA ALA A 37 -3.02 1.28 1.34
C ALA A 37 -4.30 0.74 2.00
N THR A 38 -5.47 1.17 1.52
CA THR A 38 -6.76 0.68 2.01
C THR A 38 -6.92 -0.82 1.77
N ALA A 39 -6.62 -1.34 0.58
CA ALA A 39 -6.74 -2.78 0.27
C ALA A 39 -5.87 -3.64 1.19
N VAL A 40 -4.64 -3.21 1.48
CA VAL A 40 -3.76 -3.90 2.43
C VAL A 40 -4.36 -3.87 3.83
N ALA A 41 -4.81 -2.71 4.30
CA ALA A 41 -5.40 -2.59 5.62
C ALA A 41 -6.65 -3.45 5.75
N THR A 42 -7.57 -3.36 4.77
CA THR A 42 -8.80 -4.14 4.71
C THR A 42 -8.52 -5.64 4.74
N LEU A 43 -7.53 -6.14 4.00
CA LEU A 43 -7.18 -7.56 4.03
C LEU A 43 -6.69 -7.98 5.42
N LEU A 44 -5.82 -7.20 6.05
CA LEU A 44 -5.21 -7.54 7.34
C LEU A 44 -6.18 -7.44 8.52
N THR A 45 -7.28 -6.72 8.36
CA THR A 45 -8.37 -6.63 9.34
C THR A 45 -9.57 -7.50 9.00
N ASP A 46 -9.60 -8.14 7.83
CA ASP A 46 -10.64 -9.09 7.46
C ASP A 46 -10.67 -10.23 8.49
N PRO A 47 -11.83 -10.63 9.03
CA PRO A 47 -11.92 -11.73 10.00
C PRO A 47 -11.21 -13.01 9.52
N ARG A 48 -11.23 -13.30 8.22
CA ARG A 48 -10.52 -14.44 7.65
C ARG A 48 -9.00 -14.38 7.83
N ALA A 49 -8.42 -13.18 7.92
CA ALA A 49 -7.00 -12.97 8.13
C ALA A 49 -6.64 -12.65 9.60
N ALA A 50 -7.51 -11.95 10.32
CA ALA A 50 -7.23 -11.43 11.65
C ALA A 50 -7.55 -12.43 12.77
N ASP A 51 -8.60 -13.25 12.60
CA ASP A 51 -8.99 -14.27 13.58
C ASP A 51 -8.00 -15.45 13.53
N PRO A 52 -7.49 -15.95 14.67
CA PRO A 52 -6.69 -17.17 14.72
C PRO A 52 -7.27 -18.38 13.96
N GLU A 53 -8.60 -18.51 13.92
CA GLU A 53 -9.32 -19.58 13.21
C GLU A 53 -9.69 -19.21 11.75
N GLY A 54 -9.31 -18.01 11.30
CA GLY A 54 -9.60 -17.52 9.96
C GLY A 54 -8.80 -18.25 8.87
N GLU A 55 -9.44 -18.52 7.73
CA GLU A 55 -8.84 -19.28 6.62
C GLU A 55 -7.55 -18.66 6.03
N TRP A 56 -7.38 -17.33 6.13
CA TRP A 56 -6.22 -16.60 5.62
C TRP A 56 -5.18 -16.32 6.70
N HIS A 57 -5.52 -16.50 7.97
CA HIS A 57 -4.67 -16.18 9.11
C HIS A 57 -3.31 -16.90 9.06
N PRO A 58 -3.21 -18.22 8.77
CA PRO A 58 -1.91 -18.90 8.67
C PRO A 58 -0.98 -18.26 7.62
N SER A 59 -1.53 -17.91 6.46
CA SER A 59 -0.76 -17.29 5.37
C SER A 59 -0.28 -15.88 5.72
N VAL A 60 -1.15 -15.08 6.32
CA VAL A 60 -0.78 -13.73 6.79
C VAL A 60 0.28 -13.81 7.89
N ARG A 61 0.11 -14.70 8.88
CA ARG A 61 1.09 -14.92 9.95
C ARG A 61 2.45 -15.37 9.41
N ARG A 62 2.48 -16.31 8.45
CA ARG A 62 3.74 -16.78 7.85
C ARG A 62 4.45 -15.68 7.06
N TRP A 63 3.71 -14.84 6.35
CA TRP A 63 4.28 -13.69 5.63
C TRP A 63 4.82 -12.62 6.58
N GLU A 64 4.08 -12.31 7.66
CA GLU A 64 4.49 -11.31 8.66
C GLU A 64 5.68 -11.75 9.53
N SER A 65 5.94 -13.06 9.64
CA SER A 65 7.10 -13.58 10.40
C SER A 65 8.44 -13.48 9.64
N GLY A 66 8.40 -13.13 8.35
CA GLY A 66 9.59 -12.97 7.50
C GLY A 66 9.79 -11.53 7.01
N ARG A 67 10.55 -11.38 5.93
CA ARG A 67 10.71 -10.08 5.26
C ARG A 67 9.45 -9.76 4.45
N ILE A 68 8.66 -8.81 4.96
CA ILE A 68 7.39 -8.38 4.34
C ILE A 68 7.66 -7.77 2.96
N ARG A 69 7.13 -8.39 1.91
CA ARG A 69 7.16 -7.90 0.52
C ARG A 69 5.77 -7.64 -0.02
N LYS A 70 5.63 -6.59 -0.83
CA LYS A 70 4.41 -6.27 -1.59
C LYS A 70 4.79 -6.07 -3.05
N VAL A 71 4.10 -6.77 -3.95
CA VAL A 71 4.37 -6.72 -5.39
C VAL A 71 3.17 -6.13 -6.09
N MET A 72 3.34 -4.94 -6.65
CA MET A 72 2.28 -4.25 -7.39
C MET A 72 2.28 -4.67 -8.86
N ARG A 73 1.10 -4.98 -9.38
CA ARG A 73 0.87 -5.32 -10.79
C ARG A 73 -0.29 -4.50 -11.34
N ARG A 74 -0.39 -4.47 -12.66
CA ARG A 74 -1.50 -3.82 -13.37
C ARG A 74 -2.32 -4.84 -14.17
N ALA A 75 -3.63 -4.65 -14.19
CA ALA A 75 -4.55 -5.43 -15.01
C ALA A 75 -5.62 -4.54 -15.65
N ARG A 76 -6.24 -5.06 -16.72
CA ARG A 76 -7.30 -4.40 -17.49
C ARG A 76 -8.24 -5.42 -18.11
N GLY A 77 -9.49 -5.04 -18.38
CA GLY A 77 -10.48 -5.89 -19.05
C GLY A 77 -10.53 -7.31 -18.48
N ALA A 78 -10.46 -8.33 -19.35
CA ALA A 78 -10.51 -9.74 -18.94
C ALA A 78 -9.41 -10.15 -17.94
N ARG A 79 -8.22 -9.52 -17.99
CA ARG A 79 -7.14 -9.79 -17.03
C ARG A 79 -7.45 -9.25 -15.63
N TRP A 80 -8.20 -8.14 -15.55
CA TRP A 80 -8.70 -7.62 -14.26
C TRP A 80 -9.79 -8.52 -13.68
N ALA A 81 -10.71 -9.00 -14.54
CA ALA A 81 -11.73 -9.97 -14.15
C ALA A 81 -11.09 -11.28 -13.64
N ASP A 82 -10.09 -11.81 -14.34
CA ASP A 82 -9.30 -12.98 -13.91
C ASP A 82 -8.66 -12.77 -12.53
N ALA A 83 -8.11 -11.57 -12.27
CA ALA A 83 -7.44 -11.27 -11.02
C ALA A 83 -8.39 -11.31 -9.80
N GLN A 84 -9.71 -11.26 -9.99
CA GLN A 84 -10.68 -11.38 -8.91
C GLN A 84 -10.83 -12.82 -8.38
N ARG A 85 -10.40 -13.83 -9.15
CA ARG A 85 -10.63 -15.24 -8.81
C ARG A 85 -9.81 -15.75 -7.61
N PRO A 86 -8.50 -15.47 -7.49
CA PRO A 86 -7.72 -15.89 -6.31
C PRO A 86 -8.20 -15.21 -5.03
N PRO A 87 -8.05 -15.81 -3.83
CA PRO A 87 -8.48 -15.22 -2.56
C PRO A 87 -7.89 -13.83 -2.29
N GLY A 88 -8.72 -12.93 -1.76
CA GLY A 88 -8.33 -11.55 -1.49
C GLY A 88 -9.50 -10.57 -1.49
N VAL A 89 -9.19 -9.30 -1.26
CA VAL A 89 -10.15 -8.20 -1.16
C VAL A 89 -9.91 -7.18 -2.27
N THR A 90 -10.98 -6.60 -2.80
CA THR A 90 -10.91 -5.50 -3.77
C THR A 90 -11.60 -4.29 -3.17
N VAL A 91 -10.94 -3.14 -3.26
CA VAL A 91 -11.48 -1.85 -2.80
C VAL A 91 -11.55 -0.88 -3.96
N ASP A 92 -12.43 0.11 -3.84
CA ASP A 92 -12.53 1.26 -4.72
C ASP A 92 -12.31 2.52 -3.90
N VAL A 93 -11.27 3.27 -4.22
CA VAL A 93 -11.00 4.58 -3.62
C VAL A 93 -10.93 5.58 -4.73
N CYS A 94 -11.88 6.52 -4.74
CA CYS A 94 -11.86 7.63 -5.69
C CYS A 94 -11.84 7.20 -7.17
N GLY A 95 -12.44 6.04 -7.50
CA GLY A 95 -12.44 5.45 -8.85
C GLY A 95 -11.20 4.59 -9.17
N ALA A 96 -10.23 4.51 -8.25
CA ALA A 96 -9.11 3.59 -8.35
C ALA A 96 -9.46 2.27 -7.67
N GLN A 97 -9.44 1.19 -8.46
CA GLN A 97 -9.70 -0.16 -7.95
C GLN A 97 -8.39 -0.90 -7.75
N VAL A 98 -8.16 -1.36 -6.52
CA VAL A 98 -6.99 -2.18 -6.17
C VAL A 98 -7.43 -3.43 -5.45
N ARG A 99 -6.84 -4.56 -5.84
CA ARG A 99 -7.03 -5.86 -5.20
C ARG A 99 -5.78 -6.25 -4.41
N ALA A 100 -5.96 -6.58 -3.15
CA ALA A 100 -4.95 -7.25 -2.33
C ALA A 100 -5.27 -8.73 -2.25
N LEU A 101 -4.29 -9.57 -2.58
CA LEU A 101 -4.40 -11.02 -2.49
C LEU A 101 -3.87 -11.51 -1.15
N VAL A 102 -4.37 -12.66 -0.71
CA VAL A 102 -3.80 -13.37 0.44
C VAL A 102 -2.31 -13.64 0.14
N PRO A 103 -1.38 -13.29 1.07
CA PRO A 103 0.04 -13.51 0.85
C PRO A 103 0.38 -14.98 0.64
N GLY A 104 1.40 -15.24 -0.18
CA GLY A 104 1.90 -16.59 -0.44
C GLY A 104 3.36 -16.59 -0.91
N PRO A 105 3.94 -17.79 -1.16
CA PRO A 105 5.26 -17.95 -1.75
C PRO A 105 5.38 -17.26 -3.12
N VAL A 106 6.52 -16.65 -3.43
CA VAL A 106 6.72 -15.94 -4.71
C VAL A 106 6.80 -16.85 -5.94
N ASP A 107 7.09 -18.13 -5.74
CA ASP A 107 7.13 -19.19 -6.76
C ASP A 107 5.77 -19.89 -6.94
N GLU A 108 4.81 -19.67 -6.03
CA GLU A 108 3.44 -20.21 -6.08
C GLU A 108 2.39 -19.12 -6.39
N VAL A 109 2.79 -18.05 -7.10
CA VAL A 109 1.86 -16.98 -7.48
C VAL A 109 0.75 -17.54 -8.39
N PRO A 110 -0.55 -17.27 -8.11
CA PRO A 110 -1.65 -17.80 -8.91
C PRO A 110 -1.48 -17.47 -10.41
N PRO A 111 -1.78 -18.41 -11.34
CA PRO A 111 -1.57 -18.22 -12.77
C PRO A 111 -2.26 -16.95 -13.34
N GLU A 112 -3.41 -16.57 -12.76
CA GLU A 112 -4.14 -15.34 -13.08
C GLU A 112 -3.31 -14.07 -12.85
N ILE A 113 -2.39 -14.12 -11.89
CA ILE A 113 -1.59 -13.00 -11.39
C ILE A 113 -0.18 -13.06 -11.96
N ALA A 114 0.41 -14.26 -12.07
CA ALA A 114 1.76 -14.47 -12.59
C ALA A 114 1.95 -13.88 -14.00
N LYS A 115 0.90 -13.94 -14.82
CA LYS A 115 0.85 -13.38 -16.19
C LYS A 115 0.76 -11.85 -16.26
N LEU A 116 0.53 -11.15 -15.14
CA LEU A 116 0.41 -9.70 -15.09
C LEU A 116 1.79 -9.03 -14.95
N GLN A 117 1.99 -7.89 -15.61
CA GLN A 117 3.25 -7.16 -15.55
C GLN A 117 3.42 -6.45 -14.19
N VAL A 118 4.63 -6.56 -13.64
CA VAL A 118 5.08 -5.82 -12.43
C VAL A 118 5.58 -4.42 -12.81
N SER A 119 6.13 -4.26 -14.01
CA SER A 119 6.62 -2.97 -14.53
C SER A 119 5.57 -2.23 -15.37
N GLY A 120 5.81 -0.93 -15.60
CA GLY A 120 5.01 -0.11 -16.50
C GLY A 120 3.67 0.37 -15.92
N LEU A 121 3.52 0.36 -14.58
CA LEU A 121 2.46 1.10 -13.90
C LEU A 121 3.02 2.47 -13.50
N ASP A 122 2.87 3.41 -14.41
CA ASP A 122 3.22 4.82 -14.23
C ASP A 122 2.00 5.64 -14.68
N LEU A 123 1.31 6.22 -13.71
CA LEU A 123 0.02 6.89 -13.89
C LEU A 123 0.20 8.38 -13.58
N PRO A 124 -0.53 9.26 -14.27
CA PRO A 124 -0.46 10.68 -13.99
C PRO A 124 -0.99 10.98 -12.58
N ASP A 125 -0.45 12.02 -11.96
CA ASP A 125 -1.07 12.63 -10.79
C ASP A 125 -2.40 13.30 -11.16
N GLU A 126 -3.23 13.52 -10.15
CA GLU A 126 -4.37 14.41 -10.28
C GLU A 126 -3.91 15.88 -10.29
N ASP A 127 -4.57 16.71 -11.10
CA ASP A 127 -4.25 18.14 -11.23
C ASP A 127 -4.45 18.87 -9.89
N GLU A 128 -5.47 18.48 -9.12
CA GLU A 128 -5.78 19.02 -7.80
C GLU A 128 -5.92 17.88 -6.79
N PRO A 129 -5.21 17.93 -5.63
CA PRO A 129 -5.32 16.90 -4.61
C PRO A 129 -6.73 16.91 -3.99
N LYS A 130 -7.33 15.73 -3.85
CA LYS A 130 -8.62 15.62 -3.16
C LYS A 130 -8.50 16.03 -1.69
N PRO A 131 -9.50 16.73 -1.12
CA PRO A 131 -9.49 17.09 0.28
C PRO A 131 -9.45 15.83 1.17
N PRO A 132 -8.84 15.91 2.36
CA PRO A 132 -8.90 14.81 3.32
C PRO A 132 -10.36 14.52 3.70
N PRO A 133 -10.71 13.26 3.96
CA PRO A 133 -12.03 12.93 4.46
C PRO A 133 -12.16 13.37 5.93
N GLU A 134 -13.38 13.43 6.46
CA GLU A 134 -13.60 13.66 7.90
C GLU A 134 -12.86 12.60 8.74
N PRO A 135 -12.23 12.92 9.89
CA PRO A 135 -11.66 11.91 10.77
C PRO A 135 -12.68 10.83 11.20
N PRO A 136 -12.25 9.60 11.50
CA PRO A 136 -10.86 9.13 11.49
C PRO A 136 -10.39 8.64 10.12
N TYR A 137 -9.12 8.87 9.79
CA TYR A 137 -8.46 8.35 8.58
C TYR A 137 -6.94 8.21 8.77
N ALA A 138 -6.30 7.36 7.97
CA ALA A 138 -4.84 7.31 7.88
C ALA A 138 -4.34 8.30 6.83
N ALA A 139 -3.46 9.21 7.23
CA ALA A 139 -2.72 10.07 6.33
C ALA A 139 -1.40 9.37 5.96
N ILE A 140 -1.11 9.27 4.66
CA ILE A 140 0.13 8.69 4.14
C ILE A 140 0.79 9.73 3.25
N ALA A 141 2.07 10.01 3.46
CA ALA A 141 2.86 10.88 2.60
C ALA A 141 4.00 10.08 1.96
N LEU A 142 4.20 10.26 0.66
CA LEU A 142 5.35 9.72 -0.08
C LEU A 142 6.50 10.72 -0.01
N ASN A 143 7.75 10.24 0.04
CA ASN A 143 8.90 11.12 0.07
C ASN A 143 9.07 11.84 -1.29
N PRO A 144 8.94 13.18 -1.34
CA PRO A 144 9.02 13.92 -2.60
C PRO A 144 10.43 13.94 -3.21
N HIS A 145 11.45 13.63 -2.42
CA HIS A 145 12.84 13.62 -2.87
C HIS A 145 13.26 12.30 -3.52
N VAL A 146 12.33 11.35 -3.67
CA VAL A 146 12.58 10.03 -4.25
C VAL A 146 11.62 9.79 -5.39
N ALA A 147 12.13 9.75 -6.62
CA ALA A 147 11.33 9.39 -7.78
C ALA A 147 10.86 7.93 -7.66
N MET A 148 9.55 7.71 -7.71
CA MET A 148 8.94 6.39 -7.65
C MET A 148 7.89 6.26 -8.75
N SER A 149 7.91 5.15 -9.48
CA SER A 149 6.76 4.78 -10.32
C SER A 149 5.51 4.59 -9.46
N THR A 150 4.33 4.72 -10.04
CA THR A 150 3.06 4.47 -9.33
C THR A 150 3.03 3.07 -8.70
N GLY A 151 3.58 2.06 -9.38
CA GLY A 151 3.69 0.71 -8.82
C GLY A 151 4.47 0.66 -7.50
N LYS A 152 5.63 1.34 -7.43
CA LYS A 152 6.44 1.42 -6.21
C LYS A 152 5.75 2.25 -5.14
N ALA A 153 5.27 3.44 -5.48
CA ALA A 153 4.56 4.33 -4.57
C ALA A 153 3.35 3.65 -3.91
N ALA A 154 2.56 2.89 -4.69
CA ALA A 154 1.42 2.14 -4.17
C ALA A 154 1.84 1.00 -3.23
N ALA A 155 2.90 0.27 -3.55
CA ALA A 155 3.45 -0.75 -2.65
C ALA A 155 3.94 -0.13 -1.33
N GLN A 156 4.66 1.00 -1.39
CA GLN A 156 5.13 1.73 -0.20
C GLN A 156 3.96 2.29 0.64
N SER A 157 2.89 2.76 -0.01
CA SER A 157 1.65 3.18 0.68
C SER A 157 1.01 1.99 1.40
N GLY A 158 0.97 0.82 0.77
CA GLY A 158 0.57 -0.44 1.39
C GLY A 158 1.45 -0.83 2.59
N HIS A 159 2.76 -0.59 2.53
CA HIS A 159 3.64 -0.79 3.68
C HIS A 159 3.35 0.20 4.82
N ALA A 160 3.13 1.48 4.53
CA ALA A 160 2.79 2.47 5.54
C ALA A 160 1.48 2.12 6.27
N ALA A 161 0.43 1.73 5.54
CA ALA A 161 -0.84 1.29 6.13
C ALA A 161 -0.68 0.03 6.99
N HIS A 162 0.09 -0.95 6.53
CA HIS A 162 0.43 -2.14 7.32
C HIS A 162 1.13 -1.73 8.64
N LEU A 163 2.16 -0.88 8.58
CA LEU A 163 2.87 -0.44 9.78
C LEU A 163 1.94 0.31 10.75
N LEU A 164 1.04 1.17 10.24
CA LEU A 164 0.06 1.86 11.07
C LEU A 164 -0.82 0.87 11.85
N LEU A 165 -1.36 -0.16 11.20
CA LEU A 165 -2.16 -1.19 11.88
C LEU A 165 -1.41 -1.90 13.00
N ARG A 166 -0.08 -2.05 12.87
CA ARG A 166 0.75 -2.82 13.82
C ARG A 166 1.42 -1.97 14.90
N GLN A 167 1.62 -0.66 14.66
CA GLN A 167 2.48 0.18 15.50
C GLN A 167 1.82 1.45 16.01
N ALA A 168 0.74 1.93 15.39
CA ALA A 168 0.03 3.11 15.89
C ALA A 168 -0.69 2.81 17.21
N PRO A 169 -0.98 3.82 18.05
CA PRO A 169 -1.70 3.64 19.31
C PRO A 169 -3.02 2.87 19.12
N PRO A 170 -3.31 1.84 19.94
CA PRO A 170 -4.50 1.00 19.76
C PRO A 170 -5.84 1.75 19.66
N PRO A 171 -6.10 2.83 20.44
CA PRO A 171 -7.34 3.59 20.29
C PRO A 171 -7.48 4.26 18.92
N GLN A 172 -6.37 4.73 18.33
CA GLN A 172 -6.38 5.34 17.00
C GLN A 172 -6.60 4.30 15.90
N VAL A 173 -5.94 3.14 16.03
CA VAL A 173 -6.15 2.01 15.10
C VAL A 173 -7.60 1.53 15.13
N HIS A 174 -8.18 1.37 16.33
CA HIS A 174 -9.58 0.98 16.48
C HIS A 174 -10.52 2.00 15.85
N ALA A 175 -10.35 3.30 16.14
CA ALA A 175 -11.15 4.35 15.51
C ALA A 175 -11.02 4.34 13.98
N TRP A 176 -9.83 4.12 13.45
CA TRP A 176 -9.60 4.04 12.00
C TRP A 176 -10.28 2.81 11.36
N ILE A 177 -10.27 1.65 12.02
CA ILE A 177 -10.99 0.45 11.59
C ILE A 177 -12.49 0.71 11.55
N GLU A 178 -13.07 1.22 12.64
CA GLU A 178 -14.50 1.55 12.74
C GLU A 178 -14.91 2.63 11.72
N GLY A 179 -14.01 3.56 11.42
CA GLY A 179 -14.17 4.59 10.39
C GLY A 179 -13.98 4.12 8.95
N GLY A 180 -13.95 2.80 8.71
CA GLY A 180 -13.91 2.20 7.38
C GLY A 180 -12.54 2.22 6.71
N LEU A 181 -11.44 2.30 7.48
CA LEU A 181 -10.06 2.22 6.99
C LEU A 181 -9.73 3.24 5.88
N ARG A 182 -10.35 4.42 5.95
CA ARG A 182 -10.16 5.50 4.97
C ARG A 182 -8.70 5.95 4.97
N VAL A 183 -8.15 6.14 3.77
CA VAL A 183 -6.77 6.61 3.57
C VAL A 183 -6.80 7.90 2.76
N HIS A 184 -6.03 8.88 3.19
CA HIS A 184 -5.75 10.09 2.44
C HIS A 184 -4.26 10.13 2.09
N LEU A 185 -3.96 10.27 0.80
CA LEU A 185 -2.59 10.49 0.35
C LEU A 185 -2.27 11.98 0.44
N VAL A 186 -1.36 12.34 1.34
CA VAL A 186 -0.87 13.70 1.52
C VAL A 186 0.14 14.00 0.41
N ARG A 187 -0.13 15.06 -0.34
CA ARG A 187 0.81 15.62 -1.31
C ARG A 187 1.92 16.36 -0.56
N ALA A 188 3.04 15.70 -0.37
CA ALA A 188 4.21 16.29 0.27
C ALA A 188 5.13 16.95 -0.76
N GLY A 189 5.78 18.04 -0.35
CA GLY A 189 6.71 18.77 -1.21
C GLY A 189 7.77 19.54 -0.44
N ASP A 190 8.63 20.23 -1.17
CA ASP A 190 9.68 21.08 -0.60
C ASP A 190 9.11 22.39 -0.04
N ARG A 191 9.75 22.93 1.00
CA ARG A 191 9.42 24.25 1.59
C ARG A 191 9.35 25.42 0.59
N ARG A 192 9.89 25.28 -0.62
CA ARG A 192 10.05 26.36 -1.62
C ARG A 192 9.44 26.04 -2.99
N GLY A 193 8.68 24.95 -3.12
CA GLY A 193 8.07 24.57 -4.40
C GLY A 193 6.99 25.56 -4.83
N VAL A 194 7.26 26.29 -5.91
CA VAL A 194 6.28 27.03 -6.72
C VAL A 194 5.41 25.98 -7.42
N GLY A 195 4.51 25.35 -6.66
CA GLY A 195 3.47 24.45 -7.15
C GLY A 195 2.12 25.06 -6.80
N SER A 196 1.23 25.13 -7.78
CA SER A 196 -0.07 25.77 -7.69
C SER A 196 -1.02 24.99 -6.76
N GLY A 197 -0.85 25.12 -5.44
CA GLY A 197 -1.87 24.77 -4.45
C GLY A 197 -1.59 23.52 -3.60
N GLY A 198 -1.39 23.72 -2.29
CA GLY A 198 -1.76 22.74 -1.27
C GLY A 198 -0.70 21.76 -0.75
N ASP A 199 0.52 21.75 -1.30
CA ASP A 199 1.57 20.81 -0.83
C ASP A 199 1.94 21.04 0.64
N VAL A 200 2.04 19.95 1.40
CA VAL A 200 2.48 19.99 2.81
C VAL A 200 4.01 19.84 2.84
N PRO A 201 4.76 20.73 3.52
CA PRO A 201 6.20 20.58 3.66
C PRO A 201 6.58 19.22 4.23
N TRP A 202 7.48 18.49 3.57
CA TRP A 202 7.89 17.15 3.96
C TRP A 202 8.29 17.06 5.44
N GLU A 203 9.00 18.04 5.97
CA GLU A 203 9.42 18.05 7.38
C GLU A 203 8.21 18.08 8.34
N ARG A 204 7.13 18.78 7.98
CA ARG A 204 5.90 18.79 8.77
C ARG A 204 5.19 17.44 8.74
N CYS A 205 5.27 16.71 7.63
CA CYS A 205 4.76 15.35 7.57
C CYS A 205 5.61 14.43 8.46
N VAL A 206 6.94 14.57 8.45
CA VAL A 206 7.86 13.81 9.30
C VAL A 206 7.58 14.07 10.79
N ASP A 207 7.36 15.31 11.19
CA ASP A 207 7.03 15.68 12.59
C ASP A 207 5.74 15.01 13.09
N ARG A 208 4.80 14.68 12.19
CA ARG A 208 3.53 14.02 12.50
C ARG A 208 3.62 12.49 12.43
N ALA A 209 4.62 11.96 11.75
CA ALA A 209 4.68 10.55 11.39
C ALA A 209 4.73 9.64 12.63
N THR A 210 3.81 8.68 12.70
CA THR A 210 3.86 7.59 13.67
C THR A 210 4.69 6.43 13.14
N VAL A 211 4.72 6.25 11.81
CA VAL A 211 5.47 5.19 11.14
C VAL A 211 6.26 5.74 9.95
N ALA A 212 7.38 5.10 9.66
CA ALA A 212 8.20 5.39 8.48
C ALA A 212 8.56 4.07 7.76
N VAL A 213 8.27 4.02 6.46
CA VAL A 213 8.72 2.95 5.58
C VAL A 213 10.10 3.30 5.07
N ARG A 214 11.03 2.33 5.19
CA ARG A 214 12.37 2.44 4.64
C ARG A 214 12.57 1.33 3.63
N ASP A 215 13.08 1.67 2.45
CA ASP A 215 13.42 0.65 1.47
C ASP A 215 14.55 -0.24 2.01
N ALA A 216 14.32 -1.54 1.98
CA ALA A 216 15.29 -2.55 2.40
C ALA A 216 16.44 -2.74 1.39
N GLY A 217 16.44 -1.99 0.28
CA GLY A 217 17.56 -1.95 -0.66
C GLY A 217 17.43 -2.93 -1.83
N PHE A 218 16.21 -3.36 -2.16
CA PHE A 218 15.93 -4.25 -3.29
C PHE A 218 15.41 -3.50 -4.53
N THR A 219 15.51 -2.17 -4.54
CA THR A 219 15.05 -1.32 -5.64
C THR A 219 16.09 -0.25 -6.03
N GLU A 220 15.77 0.57 -7.02
CA GLU A 220 16.58 1.68 -7.56
C GLU A 220 16.93 2.79 -6.53
N VAL A 221 16.55 2.65 -5.26
CA VAL A 221 16.75 3.65 -4.20
C VAL A 221 17.79 3.16 -3.19
N ALA A 222 18.62 4.07 -2.68
CA ALA A 222 19.65 3.73 -1.69
C ALA A 222 19.02 3.04 -0.45
N PRO A 223 19.60 1.93 0.05
CA PRO A 223 19.08 1.22 1.23
C PRO A 223 18.91 2.16 2.43
N GLY A 224 17.81 2.01 3.18
CA GLY A 224 17.51 2.83 4.36
C GLY A 224 16.82 4.17 4.07
N THR A 225 16.63 4.51 2.79
CA THR A 225 15.87 5.68 2.35
C THR A 225 14.43 5.60 2.81
N MET A 226 13.95 6.68 3.42
CA MET A 226 12.55 6.82 3.82
C MET A 226 11.69 7.06 2.58
N THR A 227 10.82 6.14 2.22
CA THR A 227 10.01 6.18 0.99
C THR A 227 8.59 6.67 1.23
N ALA A 228 8.03 6.32 2.39
CA ALA A 228 6.70 6.75 2.82
C ALA A 228 6.67 6.91 4.33
N ILE A 229 5.76 7.75 4.82
CA ILE A 229 5.46 7.94 6.23
C ILE A 229 3.94 7.95 6.41
N GLY A 230 3.48 7.67 7.64
CA GLY A 230 2.05 7.71 7.92
C GLY A 230 1.73 8.02 9.38
N TRP A 231 0.53 8.55 9.59
CA TRP A 231 -0.07 8.80 10.89
C TRP A 231 -1.60 8.65 10.81
N ILE A 232 -2.26 8.42 11.94
CA ILE A 232 -3.72 8.40 12.01
C ILE A 232 -4.21 9.76 12.48
N VAL A 233 -5.19 10.32 11.78
CA VAL A 233 -5.96 11.49 12.19
C VAL A 233 -7.25 10.97 12.79
N THR A 234 -7.52 11.36 14.05
CA THR A 234 -8.71 10.97 14.82
C THR A 234 -9.60 12.16 15.09
#